data_AF-A0A450TLQ6-F1
#
_entry.id   AF-A0A450TLQ6-F1
#
_cell.length_a   1.000
_cell.length_b   1.000
_cell.length_c   1.000
_cell.angle_alpha   90.00
_cell.angle_beta   90.00
_cell.angle_gamma   90.00
#
_symmetry.space_group_name_H-M   'P 1'
#
loop_
_entity.id
_entity.type
_entity.pdbx_description
1 polymer ?
#
loop_
_entity_poly.entity_id
_entity_poly.type
_entity_poly.pdbx_seq_one_letter_code
_entity_poly.pdbx_strand_id
1 'polypeptide(L)'
;MPFEITKIVWFEDIVDKLIWKHQVDEAEVVEVLENHPRFRRKEAGFVAGEDVYAAFGKTNENRLLSVFFVYTKDKRAIIVSARDMTEKERKKYA
;
A
#
# COMPACT_ATOMS: atom_id res chain seq x y z
N MET A 1 -5.22 14.68 3.43
CA MET A 1 -3.85 14.84 3.94
C MET A 1 -2.98 13.92 3.09
N PRO A 2 -2.02 14.42 2.30
CA PRO A 2 -1.04 13.52 1.74
C PRO A 2 -0.28 12.90 2.92
N PHE A 3 -0.17 11.57 2.95
CA PHE A 3 0.78 10.94 3.84
C PHE A 3 2.17 11.38 3.38
N GLU A 4 2.97 11.92 4.29
CA GLU A 4 4.39 12.11 4.03
C GLU A 4 5.05 10.80 4.42
N ILE A 5 5.45 9.98 3.46
CA ILE A 5 6.14 8.71 3.70
C ILE A 5 7.62 8.97 3.48
N THR A 6 8.43 8.85 4.54
CA THR A 6 9.88 9.09 4.46
C THR A 6 10.68 7.82 4.23
N LYS A 7 10.10 6.66 4.58
CA LYS A 7 10.72 5.35 4.40
C LYS A 7 9.68 4.24 4.27
N ILE A 8 9.96 3.31 3.37
CA ILE A 8 9.20 2.08 3.22
C ILE A 8 9.96 0.95 3.92
N VAL A 9 9.23 0.13 4.68
CA VAL A 9 9.78 -0.99 5.43
C VAL A 9 9.14 -2.28 4.92
N TRP A 10 10.00 -3.25 4.64
CA TRP A 10 9.66 -4.55 4.08
C TRP A 10 10.10 -5.65 5.03
N PHE A 11 9.30 -6.70 5.13
CA PHE A 11 9.73 -7.98 5.70
C PHE A 11 9.86 -8.99 4.55
N GLU A 12 10.88 -9.84 4.62
CA GLU A 12 11.24 -10.78 3.55
C GLU A 12 10.08 -11.72 3.19
N ASP A 13 9.38 -12.24 4.21
CA ASP A 13 8.19 -13.08 4.05
C ASP A 13 7.02 -12.36 3.35
N ILE A 14 6.91 -11.04 3.55
CA ILE A 14 5.93 -10.21 2.85
C ILE A 14 6.34 -10.02 1.40
N VAL A 15 7.61 -9.71 1.12
CA VAL A 15 8.11 -9.54 -0.25
C VAL A 15 7.87 -10.82 -1.06
N ASP A 16 8.26 -11.96 -0.51
CA ASP A 16 8.01 -13.26 -1.13
C ASP A 16 6.52 -13.45 -1.43
N LYS A 17 5.65 -13.17 -0.44
CA LYS A 17 4.19 -13.26 -0.60
C LYS A 17 3.64 -12.34 -1.68
N LEU A 18 4.16 -11.13 -1.84
CA LEU A 18 3.72 -10.25 -2.91
C LEU A 18 4.00 -10.88 -4.28
N ILE A 19 5.20 -11.41 -4.46
CA ILE A 19 5.62 -12.03 -5.71
C ILE A 19 4.81 -13.29 -5.97
N TRP A 20 4.88 -14.31 -5.10
CA TRP A 20 4.31 -15.61 -5.39
C TRP A 20 2.78 -15.62 -5.37
N LYS A 21 2.14 -14.87 -4.47
CA LYS A 21 0.68 -14.90 -4.30
C LYS A 21 -0.03 -13.84 -5.12
N HIS A 22 0.57 -12.67 -5.27
CA HIS A 22 -0.09 -11.51 -5.84
C HIS A 22 0.51 -11.06 -7.17
N GLN A 23 1.66 -11.61 -7.59
CA GLN A 23 2.37 -11.18 -8.78
C GLN A 23 2.57 -9.66 -8.76
N VAL A 24 2.96 -9.15 -7.59
CA VAL A 24 3.28 -7.75 -7.35
C VAL A 24 4.72 -7.69 -6.88
N ASP A 25 5.51 -6.85 -7.52
CA ASP A 25 6.88 -6.56 -7.08
C ASP A 25 6.94 -5.32 -6.18
N GLU A 26 8.10 -5.11 -5.55
CA GLU A 26 8.31 -3.97 -4.66
C GLU A 26 8.27 -2.63 -5.39
N ALA A 27 8.72 -2.57 -6.66
CA ALA A 27 8.74 -1.35 -7.44
C ALA A 27 7.31 -0.86 -7.73
N GLU A 28 6.38 -1.75 -8.08
CA GLU A 28 4.98 -1.40 -8.30
C GLU A 28 4.32 -0.80 -7.05
N VAL A 29 4.70 -1.28 -5.86
CA VAL A 29 4.22 -0.72 -4.60
C VAL A 29 4.77 0.69 -4.38
N VAL A 30 6.07 0.89 -4.64
CA VAL A 30 6.71 2.21 -4.58
C VAL A 30 6.02 3.17 -5.54
N GLU A 31 5.82 2.77 -6.79
CA GLU A 31 5.12 3.58 -7.80
C GLU A 31 3.72 4.00 -7.35
N VAL A 32 2.94 3.08 -6.76
CA VAL A 32 1.61 3.39 -6.24
C VAL A 32 1.67 4.43 -5.12
N LEU A 33 2.65 4.34 -4.22
CA LEU A 33 2.82 5.26 -3.10
C LEU A 33 3.36 6.64 -3.53
N GLU A 34 4.21 6.69 -4.55
CA GLU A 34 4.87 7.92 -5.01
C GLU A 34 4.08 8.69 -6.08
N ASN A 35 3.23 8.01 -6.87
CA ASN A 35 2.43 8.64 -7.91
C ASN A 35 1.30 9.50 -7.31
N HIS A 36 0.05 9.06 -7.46
CA HIS A 36 -1.13 9.77 -6.96
C HIS A 36 -2.08 8.81 -6.22
N PRO A 37 -1.64 8.27 -5.05
CA PRO A 37 -2.45 7.36 -4.27
C PRO A 37 -3.65 8.06 -3.63
N ARG A 38 -4.77 7.35 -3.58
CA ARG A 38 -5.89 7.67 -2.69
C ARG A 38 -5.74 6.84 -1.42
N PHE A 39 -5.46 7.50 -0.29
CA PHE A 39 -5.31 6.82 0.99
C PHE A 39 -6.66 6.64 1.70
N ARG A 40 -6.83 5.51 2.38
CA ARG A 40 -8.00 5.21 3.21
C ARG A 40 -7.59 4.42 4.45
N ARG A 41 -8.02 4.89 5.62
CA ARG A 41 -7.91 4.13 6.87
C ARG A 41 -8.76 2.87 6.79
N LYS A 42 -8.21 1.72 7.21
CA LYS A 42 -8.90 0.43 7.21
C LYS A 42 -9.29 0.00 8.61
N GLU A 43 -8.35 0.02 9.53
CA GLU A 43 -8.55 -0.43 10.91
C GLU A 43 -7.54 0.21 11.85
N ALA A 44 -7.83 0.14 13.15
CA ALA A 44 -6.85 0.51 14.16
C ALA A 44 -5.70 -0.51 14.16
N GLY A 45 -4.47 -0.04 14.27
CA GLY A 45 -3.34 -0.95 14.44
C GLY A 45 -3.12 -1.31 15.91
N PHE A 46 -2.08 -2.11 16.16
CA PHE A 46 -1.74 -2.58 17.50
C PHE A 46 -1.21 -1.46 18.41
N VAL A 47 -0.50 -0.49 17.83
CA VAL A 47 0.06 0.65 18.55
C VAL A 47 -0.86 1.84 18.36
N ALA A 48 -1.22 2.51 19.47
CA ALA A 48 -2.09 3.68 19.42
C ALA A 48 -1.47 4.79 18.54
N GLY A 49 -2.19 5.15 17.48
CA GLY A 49 -1.77 6.13 16.48
C GLY A 49 -0.98 5.56 15.30
N GLU A 50 -0.80 4.24 15.22
CA GLU A 50 -0.21 3.54 14.08
C GLU A 50 -1.26 2.64 13.45
N ASP A 51 -2.08 3.23 12.59
CA ASP A 51 -3.23 2.54 12.00
C ASP A 51 -2.88 1.86 10.67
N VAL A 52 -3.72 0.90 10.27
CA VAL A 52 -3.61 0.27 8.96
C VAL A 52 -4.32 1.14 7.93
N TYR A 53 -3.59 1.48 6.88
CA TYR A 53 -4.08 2.22 5.73
C TYR A 53 -4.01 1.37 4.47
N ALA A 54 -4.85 1.74 3.51
CA ALA A 54 -4.74 1.29 2.14
C ALA A 54 -4.45 2.50 1.23
N ALA A 55 -3.44 2.38 0.38
CA ALA A 55 -3.23 3.25 -0.77
C ALA A 55 -3.81 2.57 -2.01
N PHE A 56 -4.64 3.30 -2.74
CA PHE A 56 -5.18 2.90 -4.03
C PHE A 56 -4.53 3.75 -5.11
N GLY A 57 -3.83 3.14 -6.05
CA GLY A 57 -3.14 3.89 -7.10
C GLY A 57 -2.90 3.10 -8.37
N LYS A 58 -2.26 3.77 -9.33
CA LYS A 58 -1.80 3.20 -10.58
C LYS A 58 -0.28 3.07 -10.55
N THR A 59 0.22 1.93 -11.00
CA THR A 59 1.63 1.77 -11.39
C THR A 59 1.91 2.55 -12.67
N ASN A 60 3.18 2.67 -13.03
CA ASN A 60 3.62 3.31 -14.27
C ASN A 60 3.11 2.55 -15.51
N GLU A 61 2.90 1.24 -15.38
CA GLU A 61 2.30 0.39 -16.42
C GLU A 61 0.76 0.36 -16.38
N ASN A 62 0.13 1.28 -15.65
CA ASN A 62 -1.33 1.39 -15.50
C ASN A 62 -2.02 0.21 -14.77
N ARG A 63 -1.28 -0.63 -14.02
CA ARG A 63 -1.91 -1.61 -13.12
C ARG A 63 -2.52 -0.90 -11.92
N LEU A 64 -3.72 -1.33 -11.54
CA LEU A 64 -4.47 -0.74 -10.42
C LEU A 64 -4.27 -1.59 -9.17
N LEU A 65 -3.52 -1.09 -8.21
CA LEU A 65 -3.18 -1.83 -6.99
C LEU A 65 -3.77 -1.21 -5.72
N SER A 66 -4.09 -2.10 -4.79
CA SER A 66 -4.39 -1.80 -3.39
C SER A 66 -3.18 -2.18 -2.55
N VAL A 67 -2.46 -1.21 -1.99
CA VAL A 67 -1.32 -1.40 -1.09
C VAL A 67 -1.77 -1.17 0.34
N PHE A 68 -1.58 -2.16 1.20
CA PHE A 68 -1.92 -2.13 2.62
C PHE A 68 -0.67 -1.99 3.47
N PHE A 69 -0.65 -1.02 4.37
CA PHE A 69 0.50 -0.73 5.19
C PHE A 69 0.08 -0.16 6.55
N VAL A 70 0.93 -0.37 7.55
CA VAL A 70 0.85 0.36 8.82
C VAL A 70 1.59 1.68 8.63
N TYR A 71 0.94 2.78 8.97
CA TYR A 71 1.60 4.09 8.99
C TYR A 71 2.07 4.40 10.41
N THR A 72 3.38 4.53 10.58
CA THR A 72 3.98 4.77 11.89
C THR A 72 4.06 6.27 12.22
N LYS A 73 4.25 6.59 13.50
CA LYS A 73 4.37 7.98 13.97
C LYS A 73 5.57 8.72 13.37
N ASP A 74 6.64 7.98 13.06
CA ASP A 74 7.85 8.48 12.41
C ASP A 74 7.79 8.41 10.87
N LYS A 75 6.57 8.42 10.32
CA LYS A 75 6.30 8.58 8.88
C LYS A 75 6.78 7.42 8.00
N ARG A 76 6.84 6.20 8.55
CA ARG A 76 7.18 5.00 7.77
C ARG A 76 5.92 4.28 7.31
N ALA A 77 6.01 3.67 6.13
CA ALA A 77 5.03 2.72 5.65
C ALA A 77 5.59 1.30 5.80
N ILE A 78 5.08 0.55 6.77
CA ILE A 78 5.41 -0.87 6.93
C ILE A 78 4.44 -1.66 6.05
N ILE A 79 4.92 -2.25 4.96
CA ILE A 79 4.07 -2.94 4.00
C ILE A 79 3.58 -4.26 4.59
N VAL A 80 2.27 -4.48 4.52
CA VAL A 80 1.59 -5.69 5.03
C VAL A 80 1.12 -6.56 3.86
N SER A 81 0.67 -5.93 2.77
CA SER A 81 0.25 -6.63 1.55
C SER A 81 0.08 -5.64 0.40
N ALA A 82 0.19 -6.12 -0.82
CA ALA A 82 -0.27 -5.43 -2.02
C ALA A 82 -0.94 -6.45 -2.95
N ARG A 83 -1.94 -6.01 -3.72
CA ARG A 83 -2.63 -6.84 -4.71
C ARG A 83 -3.36 -5.97 -5.73
N ASP A 84 -3.79 -6.58 -6.82
CA ASP A 84 -4.75 -5.96 -7.72
C ASP A 84 -6.01 -5.49 -6.99
N MET A 85 -6.50 -4.30 -7.38
CA MET A 85 -7.79 -3.81 -6.95
C MET A 85 -8.90 -4.76 -7.40
N THR A 86 -9.80 -5.08 -6.48
CA THR A 86 -11.08 -5.73 -6.80
C THR A 86 -11.93 -4.82 -7.69
N GLU A 87 -12.92 -5.38 -8.40
CA GLU A 87 -13.85 -4.58 -9.21
C GLU A 87 -14.52 -3.45 -8.41
N LYS A 88 -14.89 -3.70 -7.15
CA LYS A 88 -15.49 -2.69 -6.27
C LYS A 88 -14.50 -1.58 -5.91
N GLU A 89 -13.22 -1.90 -5.74
CA GLU A 89 -12.16 -0.91 -5.50
C GLU A 89 -11.89 -0.10 -6.77
N ARG A 90 -11.78 -0.75 -7.93
CA ARG A 90 -11.61 -0.08 -9.25
C ARG A 90 -12.72 0.91 -9.53
N LYS A 91 -13.99 0.53 -9.31
CA LYS A 91 -15.16 1.42 -9.48
C LYS A 91 -15.14 2.64 -8.56
N LYS A 92 -14.58 2.52 -7.35
CA LYS A 92 -14.43 3.65 -6.40
C LYS A 92 -13.19 4.51 -6.69
N TYR A 93 -12.22 3.93 -7.39
CA TYR A 93 -10.99 4.62 -7.78
C TYR A 93 -11.16 5.42 -9.09
N ALA A 94 -11.96 4.90 -10.03
CA ALA A 94 -12.36 5.60 -11.24
C ALA A 94 -13.01 6.96 -10.97
#